data_AF-A0A381S210-F1
#
_entry.id   AF-A0A381S210-F1
#
_cell.length_a   1.000
_cell.length_b   1.000
_cell.length_c   1.000
_cell.angle_alpha   90.00
_cell.angle_beta   90.00
_cell.angle_gamma   90.00
#
_symmetry.space_group_name_H-M   'P 1'
#
loop_
_entity.id
_entity.type
_entity.pdbx_description
1 polymer ?
#
loop_
_entity_poly.entity_id
_entity_poly.type
_entity_poly.pdbx_seq_one_letter_code
_entity_poly.pdbx_strand_id
1 'polypeptide(L)' 'MSILKAFIEHPASTGETYGQHCRRALRVSTTLAVTSMAAFVHALVPALFTTRASDTIFELNEDLQQVQSLQETV' A
#
# COMPACT_ATOMS: atom_id res chain seq x y z
N MET A 1 -24.63 -7.46 4.65
CA MET A 1 -23.20 -7.79 4.87
C MET A 1 -22.73 -7.10 6.14
N SER A 2 -22.34 -7.84 7.17
CA SER A 2 -21.81 -7.25 8.40
C SER A 2 -20.37 -6.81 8.17
N ILE A 3 -20.03 -5.56 8.49
CA ILE A 3 -18.66 -5.01 8.41
C ILE A 3 -17.65 -5.93 9.11
N LEU A 4 -18.03 -6.51 10.25
CA LEU A 4 -17.21 -7.49 10.99
C LEU A 4 -16.82 -8.73 10.16
N LYS A 5 -17.66 -9.20 9.23
CA LYS A 5 -17.31 -10.31 8.34
C LYS A 5 -16.21 -9.91 7.36
N ALA A 6 -16.30 -8.73 6.75
CA ALA A 6 -15.29 -8.24 5.81
C ALA A 6 -13.89 -8.08 6.46
N PHE A 7 -13.85 -7.75 7.76
CA PHE A 7 -12.59 -7.58 8.49
C PHE A 7 -12.01 -8.91 9.01
N ILE A 8 -12.78 -9.99 9.06
CA ILE A 8 -12.38 -11.30 9.63
C ILE A 8 -12.23 -12.39 8.55
N GLU A 9 -13.13 -12.46 7.57
CA GLU A 9 -13.08 -13.47 6.49
C GLU A 9 -12.03 -13.14 5.41
N HIS A 10 -11.77 -11.86 5.14
CA HIS A 10 -10.78 -11.44 4.14
C HIS A 10 -9.31 -11.75 4.52
N PRO A 11 -8.86 -11.60 5.80
CA PRO A 11 -7.54 -12.11 6.20
C PRO A 11 -7.48 -13.63 6.30
N ALA A 12 -8.56 -14.30 6.69
CA ALA A 12 -8.62 -15.76 6.79
C ALA A 12 -8.45 -16.46 5.42
N SER A 13 -8.83 -15.82 4.31
CA SER A 13 -8.64 -16.37 2.96
C SER A 13 -7.22 -16.25 2.41
N THR A 14 -6.29 -15.63 3.15
CA THR A 14 -4.90 -15.38 2.69
C THR A 14 -3.84 -15.87 3.68
N GLY A 15 -4.25 -16.57 4.74
CA GLY A 15 -3.33 -17.11 5.76
C GLY A 15 -2.66 -16.07 6.67
N GLU A 16 -3.05 -14.80 6.59
CA GLU A 16 -2.52 -13.73 7.44
C GLU A 16 -3.38 -13.50 8.68
N THR A 17 -2.75 -13.19 9.81
CA THR A 17 -3.46 -12.64 10.97
C THR A 17 -3.95 -11.22 10.68
N TYR A 18 -5.09 -10.80 11.26
CA TYR A 18 -5.61 -9.44 11.12
C TYR A 18 -4.55 -8.36 11.42
N GLY A 19 -3.68 -8.59 12.42
CA GLY A 19 -2.60 -7.67 12.77
C GLY A 19 -1.51 -7.54 11.70
N GLN A 20 -1.20 -8.60 10.96
CA GLN A 20 -0.28 -8.55 9.81
C GLN A 20 -0.91 -7.74 8.67
N HIS A 21 -2.17 -8.04 8.34
CA HIS A 21 -2.91 -7.35 7.29
C HIS A 21 -3.07 -5.85 7.60
N CYS A 22 -3.48 -5.50 8.81
CA CYS A 22 -3.65 -4.11 9.26
C CYS A 22 -2.33 -3.32 9.19
N ARG A 23 -1.22 -3.90 9.67
CA ARG A 23 0.10 -3.26 9.61
C ARG A 23 0.54 -2.98 8.18
N ARG A 24 0.33 -3.94 7.28
CA ARG A 24 0.64 -3.78 5.86
C ARG A 24 -0.22 -2.71 5.21
N ALA A 25 -1.53 -2.74 5.43
CA ALA A 25 -2.46 -1.72 4.94
C ALA A 25 -2.10 -0.31 5.44
N LEU A 26 -1.72 -0.18 6.72
CA LEU A 26 -1.24 1.09 7.28
C LEU A 26 0.05 1.55 6.62
N ARG A 27 1.02 0.65 6.39
CA ARG A 27 2.26 0.99 5.67
C ARG A 27 1.95 1.52 4.27
N VAL A 28 1.16 0.79 3.49
CA VAL A 28 0.72 1.22 2.14
C VAL A 28 0.04 2.58 2.17
N SER A 29 -0.90 2.78 3.10
CA SER A 29 -1.63 4.04 3.26
C SER A 29 -0.69 5.22 3.59
N THR A 30 0.22 5.05 4.55
CA THR A 30 1.18 6.10 4.93
C THR A 30 2.14 6.43 3.79
N THR A 31 2.64 5.42 3.06
CA THR A 31 3.49 5.62 1.89
C THR A 31 2.77 6.45 0.82
N LEU A 32 1.53 6.08 0.47
CA LEU A 32 0.74 6.83 -0.51
C LEU A 32 0.47 8.28 -0.08
N ALA A 33 0.19 8.52 1.21
CA ALA A 33 -0.02 9.85 1.73
C ALA A 33 1.24 10.74 1.60
N VAL A 34 2.41 10.19 1.93
CA VAL A 34 3.70 10.89 1.76
C VAL A 34 4.02 11.13 0.30
N THR A 35 3.80 10.14 -0.57
CA THR A 35 3.99 10.26 -2.02
C THR A 35 3.08 11.33 -2.63
N SER A 36 1.81 11.35 -2.23
CA SER A 36 0.85 12.37 -2.64
C SER A 36 1.30 13.77 -2.21
N MET A 37 1.78 13.92 -0.97
CA MET A 37 2.32 15.18 -0.48
C MET A 37 3.58 15.62 -1.27
N ALA A 38 4.48 14.68 -1.57
CA ALA A 38 5.67 14.98 -2.36
C ALA A 38 5.32 15.44 -3.78
N ALA A 39 4.36 14.77 -4.44
CA ALA A 39 3.85 15.17 -5.75
C ALA A 39 3.15 16.54 -5.69
N PHE A 40 2.39 16.81 -4.62
CA PHE A 40 1.74 18.10 -4.41
C PHE A 40 2.76 19.24 -4.25
N VAL A 41 3.80 19.04 -3.42
CA VAL A 41 4.88 20.02 -3.27
C VAL A 41 5.64 20.21 -4.59
N HIS A 42 5.91 19.15 -5.33
CA HIS A 42 6.53 19.23 -6.65
C HIS A 42 5.68 20.06 -7.64
N ALA A 43 4.35 19.89 -7.62
CA ALA A 43 3.44 20.67 -8.46
C ALA A 43 3.48 22.18 -8.14
N LEU A 44 3.73 22.54 -6.88
CA LEU A 44 3.91 23.94 -6.46
C LEU A 44 5.33 24.45 -6.73
N VAL A 45 6.34 23.59 -6.54
CA VAL A 45 7.77 23.90 -6.65
C VAL A 45 8.45 22.79 -7.46
N PRO A 46 8.53 22.92 -8.80
CA PRO A 46 9.03 21.86 -9.69
C PRO A 46 10.46 21.40 -9.42
N ALA A 47 11.28 22.21 -8.74
CA ALA A 47 12.65 21.84 -8.38
C ALA A 47 12.73 20.85 -7.20
N LEU A 48 11.66 20.67 -6.42
CA LEU A 48 11.62 19.74 -5.28
C LEU A 48 10.96 18.42 -5.67
N PHE A 49 11.46 17.30 -5.14
CA PHE A 49 10.86 15.97 -5.28
C PHE A 49 10.63 15.48 -6.73
N THR A 50 11.51 15.86 -7.65
CA THR A 50 11.41 15.60 -9.10
C THR A 50 11.10 14.16 -9.50
N THR A 51 11.69 13.15 -8.83
CA THR A 51 11.42 11.73 -9.12
C THR A 51 10.74 10.98 -7.97
N ARG A 52 10.72 11.59 -6.78
CA ARG A 52 10.39 10.90 -5.53
C ARG A 52 9.00 10.26 -5.54
N ALA A 53 8.01 10.94 -6.13
CA ALA A 53 6.67 10.39 -6.19
C ALA A 53 6.59 9.15 -7.10
N SER A 54 7.19 9.21 -8.29
CA SER A 54 7.20 8.11 -9.24
C SER A 54 8.00 6.91 -8.70
N ASP A 55 9.20 7.16 -8.17
CA ASP A 55 10.08 6.13 -7.61
C ASP A 55 9.36 5.34 -6.50
N THR A 56 8.71 6.05 -5.57
CA THR A 56 7.96 5.41 -4.48
C THR A 56 6.72 4.65 -4.97
N ILE A 57 6.05 5.10 -6.04
CA ILE A 57 4.92 4.35 -6.63
C ILE A 57 5.41 3.06 -7.27
N PHE A 58 6.56 3.08 -7.96
CA PHE A 58 7.12 1.88 -8.57
C PHE A 58 7.56 0.86 -7.52
N GLU A 59 8.26 1.29 -6.48
CA GLU A 59 8.60 0.42 -5.33
C GLU A 59 7.35 -0.18 -4.68
N LEU A 60 6.31 0.63 -4.46
CA LEU A 60 5.06 0.14 -3.88
C LEU A 60 4.35 -0.86 -4.80
N ASN A 61 4.39 -0.63 -6.12
CA ASN A 61 3.80 -1.53 -7.10
C ASN A 61 4.53 -2.88 -7.12
N GLU A 62 5.86 -2.89 -7.06
CA GLU A 62 6.67 -4.11 -6.96
C GLU A 62 6.35 -4.90 -5.68
N ASP A 63 6.29 -4.21 -4.53
CA ASP A 63 5.91 -4.82 -3.24
C ASP A 63 4.52 -5.48 -3.30
N LEU A 64 3.54 -4.81 -3.92
CA LEU A 64 2.17 -5.31 -4.06
C LEU A 64 2.08 -6.51 -5.01
N GLN A 65 2.84 -6.51 -6.11
CA GLN A 65 2.91 -7.65 -7.03
C GLN A 65 3.56 -8.87 -6.37
N GLN A 66 4.62 -8.66 -5.59
CA GLN A 66 5.24 -9.74 -4.82
C GLN A 66 4.22 -10.35 -3.86
N VAL A 67 3.47 -9.52 -3.13
CA VAL A 67 2.37 -9.96 -2.26
C VAL A 67 1.32 -10.77 -3.01
N GLN A 68 0.88 -10.30 -4.18
CA GLN A 68 -0.13 -10.99 -4.99
C GLN A 68 0.35 -12.39 -5.39
N SER A 69 1.60 -12.50 -5.86
CA SER A 69 2.18 -13.79 -6.28
C SER A 69 2.27 -14.81 -5.13
N LEU A 70 2.48 -14.35 -3.89
CA LEU A 70 2.49 -15.19 -2.69
C LEU A 70 1.07 -15.62 -2.27
N GLN A 71 0.04 -14.88 -2.67
CA GLN A 71 -1.35 -15.23 -2.39
C GLN A 71 -1.94 -16.20 -3.42
N GLU A 72 -1.50 -16.13 -4.69
CA GLU A 72 -1.92 -17.04 -5.77
C GLU A 72 -1.32 -18.45 -5.64
N THR A 73 -0.28 -18.63 -4.80
CA THR A 73 0.41 -19.89 -4.57
C THR A 73 -0.10 -20.68 -3.35
N VAL A 74 -1.17 -20.21 -2.69
CA VAL A 74 -1.84 -20.83 -1.53
C VAL A 74 -3.21 -21.36 -1.95
#